data_AF-A0A165DZE4-F1
#
_entry.id   AF-A0A165DZE4-F1
#
_cell.length_a   1.000
_cell.length_b   1.000
_cell.length_c   1.000
_cell.angle_alpha   90.00
_cell.angle_beta   90.00
_cell.angle_gamma   90.00
#
_symmetry.space_group_name_H-M   'P 1'
#
loop_
_entity.id
_entity.type
_entity.pdbx_description
1 polymer ?
#
loop_
_entity_poly.entity_id
_entity_poly.type
_entity_poly.pdbx_seq_one_letter_code
_entity_poly.pdbx_strand_id
1 'polypeptide(L)'
;MPTSTVPYEVLLEFSNDTIEPVTLQVLRHDSGSRTGATIFLHSGESISLVLTAGLPYKYAAKLGGREAMLSVKVWQDSRCNLSDVASESDLLARKCDGVSRVVMEGISVASLVETRATIRR
;
A
#
# COMPACT_ATOMS: atom_id res chain seq x y z
N MET A 1 6.21 30.68 -5.36
CA MET A 1 4.73 30.66 -5.19
C MET A 1 4.43 30.46 -3.72
N PRO A 2 3.36 31.07 -3.15
CA PRO A 2 2.96 30.76 -1.79
C PRO A 2 2.36 29.35 -1.76
N THR A 3 2.99 28.46 -1.00
CA THR A 3 2.44 27.14 -0.72
C THR A 3 1.25 27.33 0.21
N SER A 4 0.04 26.98 -0.25
CA SER A 4 -1.14 26.98 0.61
C SER A 4 -0.87 26.07 1.81
N THR A 5 -0.95 26.62 3.03
CA THR A 5 -0.79 25.89 4.29
C THR A 5 -2.10 25.27 4.77
N VAL A 6 -3.19 25.43 4.01
CA VAL A 6 -4.49 24.87 4.34
C VAL A 6 -4.48 23.39 3.97
N PRO A 7 -4.79 22.47 4.90
CA PRO A 7 -4.98 21.06 4.55
C PRO A 7 -6.14 20.94 3.57
N TYR A 8 -5.89 20.25 2.46
CA TYR A 8 -6.89 19.92 1.46
C TYR A 8 -6.95 18.42 1.24
N GLU A 9 -8.07 17.96 0.69
CA GLU A 9 -8.31 16.56 0.41
C GLU A 9 -7.83 16.19 -1.00
N VAL A 10 -7.29 14.98 -1.14
CA VAL A 10 -6.86 14.37 -2.40
C VAL A 10 -7.39 12.95 -2.47
N LEU A 11 -7.56 12.47 -3.70
CA LEU A 11 -8.05 11.13 -3.99
C LEU A 11 -6.89 10.20 -4.33
N LEU A 12 -6.79 9.10 -3.61
CA LEU A 12 -5.92 7.98 -3.98
C LEU A 12 -6.77 6.82 -4.46
N GLU A 13 -6.66 6.50 -5.74
CA GLU A 13 -7.31 5.33 -6.32
C GLU A 13 -6.37 4.12 -6.31
N PHE A 14 -6.79 3.04 -5.65
CA PHE A 14 -6.18 1.73 -5.80
C PHE A 14 -6.98 0.91 -6.78
N SER A 15 -6.35 0.43 -7.85
CA SER A 15 -6.95 -0.41 -8.87
C SER A 15 -6.38 -1.82 -8.76
N ASN A 16 -7.23 -2.82 -8.53
CA ASN A 16 -6.83 -4.22 -8.62
C ASN A 16 -6.86 -4.68 -10.07
N ASP A 17 -5.77 -4.42 -10.79
CA ASP A 17 -5.54 -4.90 -12.14
C ASP A 17 -4.94 -6.31 -12.18
N THR A 18 -4.76 -6.96 -11.03
CA THR A 18 -4.26 -8.33 -10.96
C THR A 18 -5.39 -9.35 -11.10
N ILE A 19 -5.02 -10.59 -11.46
CA ILE A 19 -5.98 -11.70 -11.60
C ILE A 19 -6.47 -12.16 -10.22
N GLU A 20 -5.64 -12.00 -9.20
CA GLU A 20 -5.93 -12.45 -7.84
C GLU A 20 -6.67 -11.38 -7.03
N PRO A 21 -7.52 -11.78 -6.08
CA PRO A 21 -8.13 -10.83 -5.16
C PRO A 21 -7.09 -10.21 -4.23
N VAL A 22 -7.29 -8.94 -3.89
CA VAL A 22 -6.38 -8.16 -3.08
C VAL A 22 -7.05 -7.71 -1.80
N THR A 23 -6.35 -7.87 -0.68
CA THR A 23 -6.78 -7.30 0.59
C THR A 23 -5.91 -6.09 0.93
N LEU A 24 -6.52 -4.91 1.01
CA LEU A 24 -5.90 -3.68 1.48
C LEU A 24 -6.32 -3.41 2.92
N GLN A 25 -5.37 -3.23 3.82
CA GLN A 25 -5.64 -2.96 5.21
C GLN A 25 -5.00 -1.64 5.63
N VAL A 26 -5.78 -0.76 6.24
CA VAL A 26 -5.26 0.50 6.81
C VAL A 26 -4.46 0.19 8.07
N LEU A 27 -3.22 0.68 8.14
CA LEU A 27 -2.36 0.54 9.32
C LEU A 27 -2.41 1.84 10.13
N ARG A 28 -2.80 1.75 11.40
CA ARG A 28 -2.75 2.91 12.30
C ARG A 28 -1.31 3.19 12.71
N HIS A 29 -1.00 4.47 12.85
CA HIS A 29 0.35 4.98 13.08
C HIS A 29 0.92 4.56 14.46
N ASP A 30 0.05 4.11 15.39
CA ASP A 30 0.33 4.20 16.83
C ASP A 30 0.76 2.89 17.49
N SER A 31 0.67 1.73 16.82
CA SER A 31 0.85 0.45 17.54
C SER A 31 1.41 -0.74 16.76
N GLY A 32 1.73 -0.62 15.47
CA GLY A 32 2.12 -1.79 14.66
C GLY A 32 1.03 -2.88 14.59
N SER A 33 -0.14 -2.60 15.17
CA SER A 33 -1.27 -3.51 15.28
C SER A 33 -2.17 -3.30 14.06
N ARG A 34 -2.39 -4.39 13.34
CA ARG A 34 -3.18 -4.47 12.11
C ARG A 34 -4.67 -4.42 12.41
N THR A 35 -5.14 -3.29 12.94
CA THR A 35 -6.51 -3.10 13.48
C THR A 35 -7.32 -2.04 12.75
N GLY A 36 -6.83 -1.52 11.62
CA GLY A 36 -7.61 -0.61 10.77
C GLY A 36 -8.58 -1.34 9.84
N ALA A 37 -9.34 -0.53 9.09
CA ALA A 37 -10.29 -1.02 8.10
C ALA A 37 -9.60 -1.93 7.08
N THR A 38 -10.27 -3.02 6.73
CA THR A 38 -9.82 -3.98 5.72
C THR A 38 -10.79 -3.92 4.54
N ILE A 39 -10.24 -3.69 3.35
CA ILE A 39 -10.92 -3.61 2.08
C ILE A 39 -10.51 -4.83 1.28
N PHE A 40 -11.48 -5.54 0.72
CA PHE A 40 -11.26 -6.65 -0.19
C PHE A 40 -11.67 -6.21 -1.59
N LEU A 41 -10.74 -6.32 -2.55
CA LEU A 41 -10.93 -5.94 -3.95
C LEU A 41 -10.82 -7.18 -4.82
N HIS A 42 -11.87 -7.46 -5.59
CA HIS A 42 -11.83 -8.46 -6.65
C HIS A 42 -11.01 -7.97 -7.85
N SER A 43 -10.68 -8.89 -8.75
CA SER A 43 -9.99 -8.56 -10.00
C SER A 43 -10.83 -7.57 -10.82
N GLY A 44 -10.20 -6.48 -11.27
CA GLY A 44 -10.82 -5.40 -12.03
C GLY A 44 -11.52 -4.34 -11.18
N GLU A 45 -11.61 -4.50 -9.85
CA GLU A 45 -12.21 -3.49 -8.98
C GLU A 45 -11.22 -2.40 -8.60
N SER A 46 -11.73 -1.17 -8.42
CA SER A 46 -10.97 -0.07 -7.83
C SER A 46 -11.67 0.50 -6.61
N ILE A 47 -10.89 1.13 -5.73
CA ILE A 47 -11.39 1.91 -4.61
C ILE A 47 -10.67 3.24 -4.55
N SER A 48 -11.44 4.30 -4.33
CA SER A 48 -10.91 5.65 -4.08
C SER A 48 -10.92 5.94 -2.57
N LEU A 49 -9.77 6.35 -2.05
CA LEU A 49 -9.59 6.78 -0.67
C LEU A 49 -9.40 8.30 -0.64
N VAL A 50 -10.12 8.96 0.26
CA VAL A 50 -9.94 10.39 0.51
C VAL A 50 -8.84 10.56 1.56
N LEU A 51 -7.76 11.25 1.20
CA LEU A 51 -6.60 11.50 2.05
C LEU A 51 -6.41 13.00 2.24
N THR A 52 -5.83 13.39 3.36
CA THR A 52 -5.36 14.76 3.55
C THR A 52 -3.99 14.90 2.90
N ALA A 53 -3.86 15.88 1.99
CA ALA A 53 -2.64 16.15 1.26
C ALA A 53 -1.44 16.35 2.20
N GLY A 54 -0.33 15.70 1.88
CA GLY A 54 0.92 15.81 2.63
C GLY A 54 0.96 15.05 3.96
N LEU A 55 -0.12 14.38 4.38
CA LEU A 55 -0.07 13.46 5.53
C LEU A 55 0.37 12.06 5.11
N PRO A 56 1.20 11.37 5.91
CA PRO A 56 1.60 10.00 5.65
C PRO A 56 0.51 9.01 6.10
N TYR A 57 0.10 8.13 5.20
CA TYR A 57 -0.81 7.02 5.42
C TYR A 57 -0.07 5.70 5.19
N LYS A 58 -0.38 4.68 5.98
CA LYS A 58 0.21 3.35 5.85
C LYS A 58 -0.86 2.31 5.54
N TYR A 59 -0.56 1.43 4.60
CA TYR A 59 -1.43 0.32 4.21
C TYR A 59 -0.65 -0.98 4.16
N ALA A 60 -1.33 -2.11 4.33
CA ALA A 60 -0.82 -3.43 4.02
C ALA A 60 -1.65 -4.01 2.87
N ALA A 61 -0.99 -4.31 1.75
CA ALA A 61 -1.59 -4.98 0.61
C ALA A 61 -1.21 -6.46 0.65
N LYS A 62 -2.21 -7.35 0.66
CA LYS A 62 -2.02 -8.79 0.52
C LYS A 62 -2.49 -9.25 -0.85
N LEU A 63 -1.57 -9.83 -1.61
CA LEU A 63 -1.78 -10.45 -2.93
C LEU A 63 -1.27 -11.89 -2.87
N GLY A 64 -2.10 -12.88 -3.19
CA GLY A 64 -1.59 -14.24 -3.46
C GLY A 64 -0.75 -14.89 -2.36
N GLY A 65 -0.99 -14.56 -1.09
CA GLY A 65 -0.19 -15.05 0.05
C GLY A 65 1.08 -14.24 0.36
N ARG A 66 1.36 -13.18 -0.41
CA ARG A 66 2.41 -12.19 -0.12
C ARG A 66 1.81 -10.95 0.52
N GLU A 67 2.64 -10.23 1.26
CA GLU A 67 2.24 -9.00 1.93
C GLU A 67 3.26 -7.89 1.68
N ALA A 68 2.76 -6.76 1.20
CA ALA A 68 3.52 -5.54 0.98
C ALA A 68 2.99 -4.43 1.89
N MET A 69 3.88 -3.69 2.52
CA MET A 69 3.53 -2.48 3.28
C MET A 69 3.72 -1.25 2.39
N LEU A 70 2.68 -0.44 2.29
CA LEU A 70 2.65 0.80 1.53
C LEU A 70 2.74 1.97 2.47
N SER A 71 3.61 2.92 2.16
CA SER A 71 3.64 4.25 2.77
C SER A 71 3.28 5.27 1.70
N VAL A 72 2.17 5.97 1.90
CA VAL A 72 1.60 6.92 0.96
C VAL A 72 1.63 8.31 1.58
N LYS A 73 2.24 9.27 0.89
CA LYS A 73 2.24 10.69 1.20
C LYS A 73 2.17 11.46 -0.12
N VAL A 74 0.95 11.80 -0.53
CA VAL A 74 0.66 12.45 -1.82
C VAL A 74 0.13 13.87 -1.60
N TRP A 75 0.35 14.73 -2.60
CA TRP A 75 -0.13 16.12 -2.63
C TRP A 75 -1.18 16.35 -3.72
N GLN A 76 -1.45 15.35 -4.54
CA GLN A 76 -2.40 15.45 -5.66
C GLN A 76 -3.07 14.11 -5.87
N ASP A 77 -4.18 14.14 -6.60
CA ASP A 77 -4.91 12.93 -6.96
C ASP A 77 -3.99 11.97 -7.69
N SER A 78 -3.96 10.73 -7.21
CA SER A 78 -3.01 9.72 -7.65
C SER A 78 -3.72 8.39 -7.86
N ARG A 79 -3.27 7.64 -8.87
CA ARG A 79 -3.75 6.29 -9.13
C ARG A 79 -2.60 5.30 -8.99
N CYS A 80 -2.83 4.22 -8.26
CA CYS A 80 -1.89 3.15 -8.01
C CYS A 80 -2.49 1.82 -8.47
N ASN A 81 -1.78 1.14 -9.38
CA ASN A 81 -2.13 -0.21 -9.79
C ASN A 81 -1.48 -1.22 -8.83
N LEU A 82 -2.23 -2.23 -8.44
CA LEU A 82 -1.76 -3.22 -7.48
C LEU A 82 -0.75 -4.20 -8.10
N SER A 83 -0.73 -4.36 -9.42
CA SER A 83 0.33 -5.10 -10.14
C SER A 83 1.72 -4.46 -10.00
N ASP A 84 1.81 -3.12 -9.98
CA ASP A 84 3.06 -2.39 -9.81
C ASP A 84 3.61 -2.62 -8.39
N VAL A 85 2.72 -2.58 -7.40
CA VAL A 85 3.02 -2.89 -5.99
C VAL A 85 3.50 -4.34 -5.85
N ALA A 86 2.84 -5.29 -6.53
CA ALA A 86 3.20 -6.70 -6.53
C ALA A 86 4.61 -6.91 -7.10
N SER A 87 4.86 -6.31 -8.26
CA SER A 87 6.12 -6.42 -8.99
C SER A 87 7.29 -5.84 -8.18
N GLU A 88 7.09 -4.68 -7.55
CA GLU A 88 8.10 -4.08 -6.68
C GLU A 88 8.31 -4.87 -5.39
N SER A 89 7.24 -5.42 -4.80
CA SER A 89 7.36 -6.32 -3.65
C SER A 89 8.15 -7.58 -4.01
N ASP A 90 7.98 -8.13 -5.21
CA ASP A 90 8.70 -9.30 -5.70
C ASP A 90 10.18 -9.01 -5.90
N LEU A 91 10.51 -7.84 -6.45
CA LEU A 91 11.89 -7.39 -6.58
C LEU A 91 12.55 -7.17 -5.22
N LEU A 92 11.79 -6.66 -4.24
CA LEU A 92 12.27 -6.51 -2.87
C LEU A 92 12.41 -7.83 -2.13
N ALA A 93 11.49 -8.79 -2.30
CA ALA A 93 11.60 -10.11 -1.70
C ALA A 93 12.82 -10.88 -2.23
N ARG A 94 13.20 -10.66 -3.49
CA ARG A 94 14.40 -11.26 -4.11
C ARG A 94 15.70 -10.58 -3.66
N LYS A 95 15.64 -9.36 -3.16
CA LYS A 95 16.81 -8.58 -2.74
C LYS A 95 16.85 -8.60 -1.22
N CYS A 96 17.80 -9.32 -0.61
CA CYS A 96 17.93 -9.49 0.85
C CYS A 96 18.24 -8.19 1.65
N ASP A 97 18.01 -7.03 1.06
CA ASP A 97 18.25 -5.71 1.64
C ASP A 97 16.90 -5.06 1.87
N GLY A 98 16.59 -4.71 3.13
CA GLY A 98 15.32 -4.12 3.60
C GLY A 98 15.05 -2.68 3.09
N VAL A 99 15.31 -2.44 1.81
CA VAL A 99 15.20 -1.16 1.14
C VAL A 99 13.75 -0.97 0.71
N SER A 100 13.14 0.18 1.02
CA SER A 100 11.84 0.56 0.44
C SER A 100 12.06 1.09 -0.98
N ARG A 101 11.20 0.70 -1.92
CA ARG A 101 11.22 1.20 -3.30
C ARG A 101 10.04 2.12 -3.56
N VAL A 102 10.30 3.20 -4.28
CA VAL A 102 9.29 4.17 -4.67
C VAL A 102 8.57 3.62 -5.89
N VAL A 103 7.25 3.42 -5.79
CA VAL A 103 6.39 2.98 -6.91
C VAL A 103 6.00 4.18 -7.77
N MET A 104 5.67 5.29 -7.11
CA MET A 104 5.31 6.57 -7.73
C MET A 104 5.68 7.70 -6.77
N GLU A 105 5.73 8.95 -7.25
CA GLU A 105 5.93 10.11 -6.40
C GLU A 105 4.96 10.10 -5.20
N GLY A 106 5.52 10.01 -3.99
CA GLY A 106 4.74 9.95 -2.76
C GLY A 106 4.24 8.55 -2.34
N ILE A 107 4.46 7.49 -3.11
CA ILE A 107 4.07 6.11 -2.75
C ILE A 107 5.30 5.22 -2.72
N SER A 108 5.62 4.66 -1.54
CA SER A 108 6.69 3.70 -1.38
C SER A 108 6.20 2.34 -0.88
N VAL A 109 6.80 1.27 -1.39
CA VAL A 109 6.58 -0.11 -1.00
C VAL A 109 7.75 -0.57 -0.15
N ALA A 110 7.45 -1.22 0.97
CA ALA A 110 8.38 -2.05 1.72
C ALA A 110 7.81 -3.48 1.74
N SER A 111 8.60 -4.45 1.30
CA SER A 111 8.22 -5.86 1.37
C SER A 111 8.45 -6.38 2.80
N LEU A 112 7.48 -7.12 3.36
CA LEU A 112 7.67 -7.91 4.57
C LEU A 112 7.64 -9.38 4.16
N VAL A 113 8.77 -10.06 4.23
CA VAL A 113 8.88 -11.46 3.79
C VAL A 113 8.20 -12.41 4.79
N GLU A 114 7.15 -13.06 4.28
CA GLU A 114 6.57 -14.37 4.60
C GLU A 114 6.20 -14.70 6.06
N THR A 115 4.88 -14.84 6.31
CA THR A 115 4.38 -15.58 7.47
C THR A 115 4.60 -17.07 7.23
N ARG A 116 5.77 -17.58 7.61
CA ARG A 116 5.97 -19.04 7.74
C ARG A 116 5.07 -19.55 8.86
N ALA A 117 3.87 -20.03 8.50
CA ALA A 117 3.09 -20.89 9.37
C ALA A 117 3.82 -22.23 9.49
N THR A 118 4.80 -22.30 10.41
CA THR A 118 5.43 -23.57 10.79
C THR A 118 4.46 -24.27 11.74
N ILE A 119 3.54 -25.06 11.20
CA ILE A 119 2.79 -26.04 12.00
C ILE A 119 3.80 -27.12 12.39
N ARG A 120 4.34 -27.04 13.61
CA ARG A 120 4.96 -28.20 14.26
C ARG A 120 3.83 -29.10 14.72
N ARG A 121 3.78 -30.31 14.16
CA ARG A 121 2.94 -31.42 14.63
C ARG A 121 3.79 -32.32 15.52
#